data_AF-A0A0F7KJ54-F1
#
_entry.id   AF-A0A0F7KJ54-F1
#
_cell.length_a   1.000
_cell.length_b   1.000
_cell.length_c   1.000
_cell.angle_alpha   90.00
_cell.angle_beta   90.00
_cell.angle_gamma   90.00
#
_symmetry.space_group_name_H-M   'P 1'
#
loop_
_entity.id
_entity.type
_entity.pdbx_description
1 polymer ?
#
loop_
_entity_poly.entity_id
_entity_poly.type
_entity_poly.pdbx_seq_one_letter_code
_entity_poly.pdbx_strand_id
1 'polypeptide(L)' 'MNAEQRTYKGYSILINTEKDDTLGLWNGRYRILDKDGKVVYESFVPPLDEESKAQEAANIEARAWVDGDIDKLSGTV' A
#
# COMPACT_ATOMS: atom_id res chain seq x y z
N MET A 1 -2.55 -3.67 -21.64
CA MET A 1 -2.03 -4.50 -20.53
C MET A 1 -3.12 -4.49 -19.46
N ASN A 2 -3.85 -5.59 -19.30
CA ASN A 2 -4.91 -5.68 -18.29
C ASN A 2 -4.21 -5.89 -16.95
N ALA A 3 -4.11 -4.85 -16.13
CA ALA A 3 -3.68 -5.02 -14.75
C ALA A 3 -4.70 -5.95 -14.10
N GLU A 4 -4.34 -7.22 -13.92
CA GLU A 4 -5.10 -8.17 -13.13
C GLU A 4 -5.31 -7.50 -11.77
N GLN A 5 -6.51 -6.99 -11.52
CA GLN A 5 -6.92 -6.58 -10.17
C GLN A 5 -6.96 -7.88 -9.36
N ARG A 6 -5.80 -8.28 -8.86
CA ARG A 6 -5.63 -9.42 -7.95
C ARG A 6 -6.28 -9.02 -6.65
N THR A 7 -7.57 -9.28 -6.57
CA THR A 7 -8.34 -9.15 -5.34
C THR A 7 -7.74 -10.09 -4.30
N TYR A 8 -7.34 -9.52 -3.17
CA TYR A 8 -6.79 -10.26 -2.04
C TYR A 8 -7.89 -10.39 -0.98
N LYS A 9 -8.34 -11.62 -0.73
CA LYS A 9 -9.44 -11.92 0.21
C LYS A 9 -10.71 -11.08 0.00
N GLY A 10 -11.02 -10.74 -1.26
CA GLY A 10 -12.20 -9.94 -1.61
C GLY A 10 -11.98 -8.42 -1.64
N TYR A 11 -10.78 -7.95 -1.28
CA TYR A 11 -10.38 -6.54 -1.38
C TYR A 11 -9.51 -6.28 -2.59
N SER A 12 -9.68 -5.14 -3.24
CA SER A 12 -8.75 -4.68 -4.28
C SER A 12 -7.64 -3.84 -3.65
N ILE A 13 -6.39 -4.21 -3.88
CA ILE A 13 -5.21 -3.48 -3.38
C ILE A 13 -4.62 -2.66 -4.52
N LEU A 14 -4.56 -1.34 -4.33
CA LEU A 14 -3.89 -0.41 -5.23
C LEU A 14 -2.62 0.10 -4.56
N ILE A 15 -1.48 -0.03 -5.25
CA ILE A 15 -0.18 0.44 -4.78
C ILE A 15 0.31 1.53 -5.71
N ASN A 16 0.74 2.64 -5.12
CA ASN A 16 1.38 3.74 -5.82
C ASN A 16 2.67 4.12 -5.09
N THR A 17 3.66 4.56 -5.84
CA THR A 17 4.88 5.16 -5.31
C THR A 17 4.99 6.58 -5.79
N GLU A 18 5.45 7.47 -4.91
CA GLU A 18 5.72 8.86 -5.23
C GLU A 18 7.09 9.22 -4.69
N LYS A 19 7.92 9.83 -5.53
CA LYS A 19 9.23 10.31 -5.10
C LYS A 19 9.06 11.69 -4.47
N ASP A 20 9.56 11.84 -3.26
CA ASP A 20 9.72 13.12 -2.62
C ASP A 20 10.99 13.82 -3.15
N ASP A 21 10.82 14.87 -3.95
CA ASP A 21 11.94 15.62 -4.53
C ASP A 21 12.76 16.40 -3.48
N THR A 22 12.24 16.61 -2.28
CA THR A 22 12.94 17.36 -1.23
C THR A 22 13.90 16.48 -0.42
N LEU A 23 13.49 15.24 -0.16
CA LEU A 23 14.28 14.25 0.59
C LEU A 23 15.02 13.27 -0.34
N GLY A 24 14.61 13.19 -1.61
CA GLY A 24 15.11 12.19 -2.55
C GLY A 24 14.61 10.77 -2.26
N LEU A 25 13.65 10.62 -1.34
CA LEU A 25 13.10 9.35 -0.88
C LEU A 25 11.80 9.00 -1.62
N TRP A 26 11.38 7.75 -1.53
CA TRP A 26 10.17 7.20 -2.13
C TRP A 26 9.12 6.89 -1.07
N ASN A 27 7.96 7.51 -1.22
CA ASN A 27 6.79 7.24 -0.41
C ASN A 27 5.95 6.16 -1.09
N GLY A 28 5.73 5.04 -0.40
CA GLY A 28 4.79 4.01 -0.84
C GLY A 28 3.39 4.29 -0.29
N ARG A 29 2.40 4.41 -1.16
CA ARG A 29 0.98 4.55 -0.81
C ARG A 29 0.24 3.29 -1.16
N TYR A 30 -0.62 2.84 -0.25
CA TYR A 30 -1.53 1.75 -0.52
C TYR A 30 -2.98 2.13 -0.22
N ARG A 31 -3.89 1.70 -1.11
CA ARG A 31 -5.33 1.82 -0.93
C ARG A 31 -5.96 0.45 -1.00
N ILE A 32 -6.88 0.20 -0.09
CA ILE A 32 -7.63 -1.05 0.01
C ILE A 32 -9.08 -0.69 -0.26
N LEU A 33 -9.62 -1.31 -1.30
CA LEU A 33 -10.99 -1.11 -1.75
C LEU A 33 -11.81 -2.35 -1.40
N ASP A 34 -13.03 -2.15 -0.92
CA ASP A 34 -14.01 -3.21 -0.74
C ASP A 34 -14.49 -3.76 -2.10
N LYS A 35 -15.27 -4.84 -2.09
CA LYS A 35 -15.89 -5.44 -3.29
C LYS A 35 -16.72 -4.47 -4.14
N ASP A 36 -17.21 -3.38 -3.55
CA ASP A 36 -17.94 -2.31 -4.25
C ASP A 36 -17.00 -1.30 -4.94
N GLY A 37 -15.68 -1.44 -4.79
CA GLY A 37 -14.68 -0.50 -5.28
C GLY A 37 -14.52 0.75 -4.39
N LYS A 38 -15.14 0.77 -3.21
CA LYS A 38 -15.00 1.87 -2.25
C LYS A 38 -13.71 1.71 -1.43
N VAL A 39 -12.91 2.78 -1.34
CA VAL A 39 -11.73 2.81 -0.45
C VAL A 39 -12.19 2.70 1.00
N VAL A 40 -11.79 1.61 1.66
CA VAL A 40 -12.04 1.35 3.08
C VAL A 40 -10.83 1.65 3.96
N TYR A 41 -9.64 1.61 3.37
CA TYR A 41 -8.41 1.96 4.05
C TYR A 41 -7.41 2.57 3.07
N GLU A 42 -6.69 3.55 3.55
CA GLU A 42 -5.60 4.18 2.83
C GLU A 42 -4.54 4.57 3.85
N SER A 43 -3.28 4.25 3.54
CA SER A 43 -2.15 4.71 4.33
C SER A 43 -0.88 4.75 3.49
N PHE A 44 0.18 5.23 4.12
CA PHE A 44 1.51 5.39 3.55
C PHE A 44 2.50 4.59 4.38
N VAL A 45 3.46 3.96 3.71
CA VAL A 45 4.62 3.37 4.36
C VAL A 45 5.68 4.45 4.59
N PRO A 46 6.61 4.24 5.53
CA PRO A 46 7.73 5.15 5.74
C PRO A 46 8.51 5.40 4.45
N PRO A 47 9.04 6.62 4.25
CA PRO A 47 9.84 6.93 3.07
C PRO A 47 11.09 6.04 3.00
N LEU A 48 11.37 5.49 1.82
CA LEU A 48 12.49 4.57 1.57
C LEU A 48 13.36 5.07 0.42
N ASP A 49 14.63 4.69 0.38
CA ASP A 49 15.57 5.17 -0.65
C ASP A 49 15.29 4.65 -2.07
N GLU A 50 14.49 3.58 -2.21
CA GLU A 50 14.25 2.90 -3.48
C GLU A 50 12.74 2.74 -3.76
N GLU A 51 12.32 3.07 -4.99
CA GLU A 51 10.94 2.92 -5.45
C GLU A 51 10.41 1.50 -5.23
N SER A 52 11.19 0.49 -5.62
CA SER A 52 10.77 -0.90 -5.51
C SER A 52 10.58 -1.32 -4.05
N LYS A 53 11.37 -0.78 -3.11
CA LYS A 53 11.21 -1.03 -1.68
C LYS A 53 9.96 -0.35 -1.13
N ALA A 54 9.68 0.89 -1.56
CA ALA A 54 8.45 1.61 -1.21
C ALA A 54 7.20 0.87 -1.73
N GLN A 55 7.26 0.35 -2.96
CA GLN A 55 6.19 -0.45 -3.55
C GLN A 55 5.99 -1.77 -2.80
N GLU A 56 7.07 -2.48 -2.49
CA GLU A 56 7.01 -3.76 -1.77
C GLU A 56 6.47 -3.58 -0.34
N ALA A 57 7.00 -2.61 0.40
CA ALA A 57 6.52 -2.26 1.74
C ALA A 57 5.02 -1.93 1.72
N ALA A 58 4.57 -1.10 0.78
CA ALA A 58 3.15 -0.76 0.62
C ALA A 58 2.30 -2.00 0.30
N ASN A 59 2.82 -2.95 -0.48
CA ASN A 59 2.13 -4.20 -0.74
C ASN A 59 2.01 -5.10 0.50
N ILE A 60 3.08 -5.18 1.29
CA ILE A 60 3.12 -5.98 2.53
C ILE A 60 2.14 -5.41 3.55
N GLU A 61 2.17 -4.09 3.80
CA GLU A 61 1.27 -3.44 4.75
C GLU A 61 -0.19 -3.54 4.30
N ALA A 62 -0.47 -3.35 3.00
CA ALA A 62 -1.82 -3.50 2.48
C ALA A 62 -2.39 -4.90 2.74
N ARG A 63 -1.56 -5.93 2.53
CA ARG A 63 -1.97 -7.32 2.83
C ARG A 63 -2.12 -7.54 4.32
N ALA A 64 -1.20 -7.04 5.14
CA ALA A 64 -1.27 -7.14 6.60
C ALA A 64 -2.58 -6.54 7.14
N TRP A 65 -3.02 -5.39 6.62
CA TRP A 65 -4.31 -4.82 6.97
C TRP A 65 -5.48 -5.74 6.60
N VAL A 66 -5.47 -6.32 5.40
CA VAL A 66 -6.50 -7.29 4.96
C VAL A 66 -6.46 -8.58 5.79
N ASP A 67 -5.28 -8.99 6.23
CA ASP A 67 -5.08 -10.13 7.15
C ASP A 67 -5.53 -9.81 8.60
N GLY A 68 -5.76 -8.53 8.93
CA GLY A 68 -6.02 -8.07 10.29
C GLY A 68 -4.77 -8.03 11.19
N ASP A 69 -3.58 -8.12 10.60
CA ASP A 69 -2.28 -8.13 11.26
C ASP A 69 -1.77 -6.69 11.43
N ILE A 70 -2.45 -5.93 12.28
CA ILE A 70 -2.19 -4.48 12.48
C ILE A 70 -0.80 -4.17 13.05
N ASP A 71 -0.13 -5.15 13.65
CA ASP A 71 1.23 -5.03 14.21
C ASP A 71 2.30 -4.77 13.13
N LYS A 72 2.01 -5.16 11.88
CA LYS A 72 2.89 -4.91 10.73
C LYS A 72 2.64 -3.59 10.02
N LEU A 73 1.67 -2.79 10.48
CA LEU A 73 1.34 -1.50 9.89
C LEU A 73 2.19 -0.42 10.54
N SER A 74 3.05 0.25 9.75
CA SER A 74 3.93 1.30 10.26
C SER A 74 3.17 2.57 10.68
N GLY A 75 1.92 2.72 10.25
CA GLY A 75 1.06 3.89 10.49
C GLY A 75 0.14 3.79 11.70
N THR A 76 0.15 2.70 12.47
CA THR A 76 -0.72 2.55 13.65
C THR A 76 0.02 2.99 14.92
N VAL A 77 -0.04 4.29 15.24
CA VAL A 77 0.34 4.89 16.53
C VAL A 77 -0.87 5.58 17.16
#